data_AF-A0A1I7UU56-F1
#
_entry.id   AF-A0A1I7UU56-F1
#
_cell.length_a   1.000
_cell.length_b   1.000
_cell.length_c   1.000
_cell.angle_alpha   90.00
_cell.angle_beta   90.00
_cell.angle_gamma   90.00
#
_symmetry.space_group_name_H-M   'P 1'
#
loop_
_entity.id
_entity.type
_entity.pdbx_description
1 polymer ?
#
loop_
_entity_poly.entity_id
_entity_poly.type
_entity_poly.pdbx_seq_one_letter_code
_entity_poly.pdbx_strand_id
1 'polypeptide(L)'
;MNKWKMKRPWVRGIYHLVVFLVGFTVIPLIYLKPEDQLAAKLDSLAWDPCPTREFFDNPVLIVSTDPNLIRFVFWFLAPCFLLNITFHLVFHVSCTVFYLYLSPNKSTSVEHRKNQQKFFLGILLQTAIPCILLLNLGFVVIYDGIFHSLSQKAFNLAFIFCTAHGIVESVTILIVHRSYREAVRNIGKKKKKVSDIREPAILQKYVRI
;
A
#
# COMPACT_ATOMS: atom_id res chain seq x y z
N MET A 1 -0.39 30.07 -12.47
CA MET A 1 -1.73 29.43 -12.49
C MET A 1 -1.55 28.01 -13.02
N ASN A 2 -2.13 26.98 -12.39
CA ASN A 2 -1.86 25.59 -12.80
C ASN A 2 -2.45 25.26 -14.18
N LYS A 3 -1.58 25.08 -15.19
CA LYS A 3 -1.94 24.78 -16.59
C LYS A 3 -2.67 23.45 -16.72
N TRP A 4 -2.32 22.48 -15.88
CA TRP A 4 -2.88 21.13 -15.84
C TRP A 4 -4.07 21.00 -14.87
N LYS A 5 -4.53 22.12 -14.29
CA LYS A 5 -5.69 22.11 -13.40
C LYS A 5 -6.95 21.81 -14.22
N MET A 6 -7.54 20.65 -13.96
CA MET A 6 -8.90 20.35 -14.42
C MET A 6 -9.87 21.36 -13.78
N LYS A 7 -10.38 22.31 -14.59
CA LYS A 7 -11.28 23.38 -14.12
C LYS A 7 -12.71 22.88 -13.88
N ARG A 8 -13.17 21.93 -14.71
CA ARG A 8 -14.53 21.42 -14.67
C ARG A 8 -14.63 20.24 -13.68
N PRO A 9 -15.54 20.27 -12.70
CA PRO A 9 -15.64 19.23 -11.68
C PRO A 9 -16.01 17.87 -12.26
N TRP A 10 -16.87 17.82 -13.30
CA TRP A 10 -17.25 16.57 -13.95
C TRP A 10 -16.09 15.90 -14.68
N VAL A 11 -15.22 16.68 -15.35
CA VAL A 11 -14.01 16.14 -16.02
C VAL A 11 -13.09 15.50 -15.00
N ARG A 12 -12.89 16.17 -13.85
CA ARG A 12 -12.13 15.62 -12.74
C ARG A 12 -12.77 14.34 -12.17
N GLY A 13 -14.10 14.32 -12.06
CA GLY A 13 -14.85 13.13 -11.64
C GLY A 13 -14.63 11.96 -12.59
N ILE A 14 -14.77 12.17 -13.89
CA ILE A 14 -14.54 11.15 -14.92
C ILE A 14 -13.10 10.65 -14.88
N TYR A 15 -12.11 11.55 -14.79
CA TYR A 15 -10.70 11.16 -14.69
C TYR A 15 -10.45 10.21 -13.51
N HIS A 16 -10.92 10.57 -12.31
CA HIS A 16 -10.74 9.73 -11.14
C HIS A 16 -11.54 8.44 -11.21
N LEU A 17 -12.74 8.46 -11.81
CA LEU A 17 -13.55 7.26 -12.03
C LEU A 17 -12.83 6.29 -12.99
N VAL A 18 -12.26 6.78 -14.09
CA VAL A 18 -11.52 5.92 -15.03
C VAL A 18 -10.30 5.29 -14.35
N VAL A 19 -9.49 6.09 -13.65
CA VAL A 19 -8.33 5.57 -12.89
C VAL A 19 -8.76 4.54 -11.86
N PHE A 20 -9.87 4.80 -11.17
CA PHE A 20 -10.46 3.86 -10.23
C PHE A 20 -10.87 2.57 -10.92
N LEU A 21 -11.67 2.63 -11.99
CA LEU A 21 -12.15 1.45 -12.73
C LEU A 21 -11.00 0.60 -13.30
N VAL A 22 -9.93 1.22 -13.80
CA VAL A 22 -8.72 0.49 -14.22
C VAL A 22 -8.18 -0.35 -13.07
N GLY A 23 -8.12 0.19 -11.86
CA GLY A 23 -7.75 -0.54 -10.63
C GLY A 23 -8.56 -1.81 -10.35
N PHE A 24 -9.82 -1.86 -10.78
CA PHE A 24 -10.73 -2.98 -10.52
C PHE A 24 -10.65 -4.07 -11.59
N THR A 25 -9.92 -3.86 -12.69
CA THR A 25 -9.82 -4.85 -13.78
C THR A 25 -9.11 -6.15 -13.38
N VAL A 26 -8.44 -6.19 -12.22
CA VAL A 26 -7.85 -7.41 -11.64
C VAL A 26 -8.88 -8.31 -10.94
N ILE A 27 -10.01 -7.77 -10.47
CA ILE A 27 -11.00 -8.52 -9.69
C ILE A 27 -11.61 -9.68 -10.47
N PRO A 28 -12.01 -9.52 -11.76
CA PRO A 28 -12.52 -10.62 -12.57
C PRO A 28 -11.57 -11.82 -12.63
N LEU A 29 -10.25 -11.62 -12.57
CA LEU A 29 -9.28 -12.72 -12.60
C LEU A 29 -9.45 -13.71 -11.44
N ILE A 30 -9.91 -13.23 -10.27
CA ILE A 30 -10.16 -14.08 -9.09
C ILE A 30 -11.36 -15.00 -9.33
N TYR A 31 -12.30 -14.58 -10.17
CA TYR A 31 -13.48 -15.36 -10.55
C TYR A 31 -13.22 -16.33 -11.71
N LEU A 32 -12.10 -16.20 -12.42
CA LEU A 32 -11.67 -17.12 -13.48
C LEU A 32 -10.92 -18.36 -12.95
N LYS A 33 -10.89 -18.57 -11.62
CA LYS A 33 -10.24 -19.73 -11.02
C LYS A 33 -10.89 -21.05 -11.48
N PRO A 34 -10.13 -22.14 -11.57
CA PRO A 34 -10.69 -23.46 -11.84
C PRO A 34 -11.75 -23.88 -10.81
N GLU A 35 -12.85 -24.47 -11.26
CA GLU A 35 -13.89 -25.03 -10.37
C GLU A 35 -13.36 -26.24 -9.60
N ASP A 36 -12.68 -27.16 -10.30
CA ASP A 36 -12.00 -28.30 -9.69
C ASP A 36 -10.58 -27.90 -9.24
N GLN A 37 -10.49 -27.49 -7.98
CA GLN A 37 -9.22 -27.12 -7.36
C GLN A 37 -8.30 -28.32 -7.11
N LEU A 38 -8.83 -29.54 -6.99
CA LEU A 38 -7.98 -30.72 -6.79
C LEU A 38 -7.26 -31.07 -8.10
N ALA A 39 -7.99 -31.07 -9.22
CA ALA A 39 -7.39 -31.24 -10.55
C ALA A 39 -6.36 -30.14 -10.83
N ALA A 40 -6.72 -28.87 -10.59
CA ALA A 40 -5.80 -27.74 -10.80
C ALA A 40 -4.53 -27.83 -9.93
N LYS A 41 -4.65 -28.35 -8.71
CA LYS A 41 -3.51 -28.59 -7.81
C LYS A 41 -2.58 -29.67 -8.36
N LEU A 42 -3.13 -30.76 -8.89
CA LEU A 42 -2.34 -31.82 -9.53
C LEU A 42 -1.68 -31.32 -10.83
N ASP A 43 -2.41 -30.55 -11.64
CA ASP A 43 -1.86 -29.95 -12.87
C ASP A 43 -0.71 -28.98 -12.59
N SER A 44 -0.75 -28.25 -11.48
CA SER A 44 0.34 -27.34 -11.09
C SER A 44 1.66 -28.07 -10.80
N LEU A 45 1.63 -29.37 -10.47
CA LEU A 45 2.82 -30.19 -10.27
C LEU A 45 3.62 -30.41 -11.56
N ALA A 46 3.01 -30.19 -12.73
CA ALA A 46 3.76 -30.20 -13.99
C ALA A 46 4.73 -29.01 -14.09
N TRP A 47 4.45 -27.92 -13.35
CA TRP A 47 5.27 -26.71 -13.31
C TRP A 47 6.20 -26.68 -12.10
N ASP A 48 5.73 -27.12 -10.95
CA ASP A 48 6.52 -27.28 -9.72
C ASP A 48 6.39 -28.73 -9.18
N PRO A 49 7.27 -29.65 -9.61
CA PRO A 49 7.12 -31.07 -9.33
C PRO A 49 7.40 -31.47 -7.88
N CYS A 50 8.08 -30.63 -7.11
CA CYS A 50 8.54 -30.96 -5.76
C CYS A 50 8.13 -29.86 -4.75
N PRO A 51 6.83 -29.58 -4.57
CA PRO A 51 6.39 -28.57 -3.63
C PRO A 51 6.57 -29.07 -2.19
N THR A 52 6.49 -28.15 -1.23
CA THR A 52 6.60 -28.50 0.18
C THR A 52 5.35 -29.26 0.66
N ARG A 53 5.45 -29.95 1.79
CA ARG A 53 4.33 -30.74 2.35
C ARG A 53 3.09 -29.87 2.59
N GLU A 54 3.28 -28.62 2.99
CA GLU A 54 2.21 -27.65 3.23
C GLU A 54 1.35 -27.39 1.99
N PHE A 55 1.89 -27.59 0.80
CA PHE A 55 1.12 -27.52 -0.43
C PHE A 55 -0.01 -28.54 -0.41
N PHE A 56 0.25 -29.78 0.03
CA PHE A 56 -0.74 -30.86 0.07
C PHE A 56 -1.69 -30.74 1.26
N ASP A 57 -1.15 -30.43 2.44
CA ASP A 57 -1.89 -30.46 3.71
C ASP A 57 -2.84 -29.26 3.90
N ASN A 58 -2.56 -28.12 3.27
CA ASN A 58 -3.36 -26.91 3.41
C ASN A 58 -4.32 -26.66 2.23
N PRO A 59 -5.41 -25.92 2.45
CA PRO A 59 -6.28 -25.44 1.37
C PRO A 59 -5.59 -24.33 0.57
N VAL A 60 -4.75 -24.73 -0.39
CA VAL A 60 -4.10 -23.84 -1.35
C VAL A 60 -5.09 -23.50 -2.46
N LEU A 61 -5.22 -22.21 -2.77
CA LEU A 61 -6.03 -21.72 -3.89
C LEU A 61 -5.16 -21.64 -5.16
N ILE A 62 -5.49 -22.43 -6.17
CA ILE A 62 -4.89 -22.32 -7.49
C ILE A 62 -5.69 -21.30 -8.30
N VAL A 63 -5.05 -20.17 -8.60
CA VAL A 63 -5.66 -19.05 -9.33
C VAL A 63 -5.83 -19.39 -10.81
N SER A 64 -4.83 -20.02 -11.43
CA SER A 64 -4.88 -20.47 -12.82
C SER A 64 -3.80 -21.50 -13.09
N THR A 65 -4.12 -22.49 -13.94
CA THR A 65 -3.15 -23.39 -14.59
C THR A 65 -3.05 -23.13 -16.09
N ASP A 66 -3.87 -22.22 -16.65
CA ASP A 66 -3.84 -21.87 -18.07
C ASP A 66 -2.60 -21.02 -18.39
N PRO A 67 -1.66 -21.54 -19.20
CA PRO A 67 -0.43 -20.84 -19.55
C PRO A 67 -0.70 -19.54 -20.34
N ASN A 68 -1.79 -19.44 -21.10
CA ASN A 68 -2.12 -18.23 -21.85
C ASN A 68 -2.57 -17.12 -20.92
N LEU A 69 -3.47 -17.42 -19.98
CA LEU A 69 -3.90 -16.48 -18.95
C LEU A 69 -2.72 -16.02 -18.07
N ILE A 70 -1.88 -16.96 -17.62
CA ILE A 70 -0.68 -16.65 -16.84
C ILE A 70 0.23 -15.69 -17.63
N ARG A 71 0.56 -16.02 -18.88
CA ARG A 71 1.40 -15.16 -19.74
C ARG A 71 0.78 -13.78 -19.96
N PHE A 72 -0.52 -13.70 -20.22
CA PHE A 72 -1.22 -12.42 -20.37
C PHE A 72 -1.12 -11.57 -19.11
N VAL A 73 -1.33 -12.17 -17.92
CA VAL A 73 -1.26 -11.45 -16.65
C VAL A 73 0.16 -10.93 -16.38
N PHE A 74 1.17 -11.79 -16.47
CA PHE A 74 2.54 -11.43 -16.10
C PHE A 74 3.24 -10.55 -17.14
N TRP A 75 3.03 -10.77 -18.44
CA TRP A 75 3.75 -10.07 -19.50
C TRP A 75 3.02 -8.88 -20.10
N PHE A 76 1.70 -8.78 -19.92
CA PHE A 76 0.91 -7.67 -20.45
C PHE A 76 0.22 -6.87 -19.35
N LEU A 77 -0.66 -7.51 -18.58
CA LEU A 77 -1.50 -6.80 -17.61
C LEU A 77 -0.68 -6.15 -16.50
N ALA A 78 0.20 -6.90 -15.82
CA ALA A 78 1.00 -6.39 -14.71
C ALA A 78 1.94 -5.24 -15.14
N PRO A 79 2.68 -5.32 -16.28
CA PRO A 79 3.44 -4.18 -16.80
C PRO A 79 2.57 -2.96 -17.15
N CYS A 80 1.41 -3.14 -17.76
CA CYS A 80 0.48 -2.03 -18.05
C CYS A 80 0.02 -1.32 -16.77
N PHE A 81 -0.30 -2.08 -15.73
CA PHE A 81 -0.63 -1.53 -14.41
C PHE A 81 0.53 -0.78 -13.78
N LEU A 82 1.73 -1.36 -13.79
CA LEU A 82 2.92 -0.73 -13.24
C LEU A 82 3.23 0.59 -13.95
N LEU A 83 3.11 0.60 -15.29
CA LEU A 83 3.28 1.81 -16.10
C LEU A 83 2.22 2.86 -15.77
N ASN A 84 0.94 2.45 -15.64
CA ASN A 84 -0.15 3.36 -15.27
C ASN A 84 0.10 4.01 -13.90
N ILE A 85 0.42 3.20 -12.88
CA ILE A 85 0.71 3.67 -11.52
C ILE A 85 1.91 4.63 -11.54
N THR A 86 3.00 4.24 -12.20
CA THR A 86 4.23 5.04 -12.28
C THR A 86 3.96 6.38 -12.99
N PHE A 87 3.22 6.36 -14.10
CA PHE A 87 2.84 7.55 -14.83
C PHE A 87 2.04 8.52 -13.95
N HIS A 88 1.00 8.03 -13.26
CA HIS A 88 0.19 8.86 -12.37
C HIS A 88 0.99 9.40 -11.19
N LEU A 89 1.84 8.57 -10.57
CA LEU A 89 2.70 8.99 -9.47
C LEU A 89 3.64 10.12 -9.91
N VAL A 90 4.40 9.91 -11.00
CA VAL A 90 5.35 10.90 -11.52
C VAL A 90 4.62 12.18 -11.94
N PHE A 91 3.48 12.06 -12.62
CA PHE A 91 2.69 13.21 -13.05
C PHE A 91 2.23 14.07 -11.86
N HIS A 92 1.63 13.45 -10.84
CA HIS A 92 1.10 14.18 -9.67
C HIS A 92 2.20 14.75 -8.78
N VAL A 93 3.28 13.99 -8.55
CA VAL A 93 4.46 14.47 -7.81
C VAL A 93 5.09 15.64 -8.54
N SER A 94 5.33 15.54 -9.86
CA SER A 94 5.93 16.60 -10.67
C SER A 94 5.07 17.86 -10.67
N CYS A 95 3.76 17.72 -10.85
CA CYS A 95 2.83 18.85 -10.76
C CYS A 95 2.88 19.49 -9.37
N THR A 96 2.88 18.70 -8.30
CA THR A 96 2.91 19.20 -6.94
C THR A 96 4.21 19.95 -6.66
N VAL A 97 5.36 19.38 -7.02
CA VAL A 97 6.68 20.04 -6.89
C VAL A 97 6.69 21.37 -7.66
N PHE A 98 6.25 21.37 -8.91
CA PHE A 98 6.24 22.55 -9.75
C PHE A 98 5.39 23.68 -9.14
N TYR A 99 4.16 23.41 -8.70
CA TYR A 99 3.27 24.45 -8.17
C TYR A 99 3.53 24.81 -6.71
N LEU A 100 4.21 23.96 -5.94
CA LEU A 100 4.49 24.21 -4.54
C LEU A 100 5.84 24.91 -4.31
N TYR A 101 6.83 24.62 -5.15
CA TYR A 101 8.20 25.14 -5.01
C TYR A 101 8.60 26.12 -6.12
N LEU A 102 8.30 25.82 -7.39
CA LEU A 102 8.81 26.60 -8.53
C LEU A 102 7.89 27.75 -8.94
N SER A 103 6.58 27.53 -8.94
CA SER A 103 5.57 28.52 -9.32
C SER A 103 4.45 28.62 -8.27
N PRO A 104 4.78 29.04 -7.03
CA PRO A 104 3.81 29.14 -5.95
C PRO A 104 2.73 30.18 -6.27
N ASN A 105 1.52 29.89 -5.82
CA ASN A 105 0.40 30.84 -5.95
C ASN A 105 0.64 32.06 -5.06
N LYS A 106 0.59 33.26 -5.65
CA LYS A 106 0.80 34.54 -4.96
C LYS A 106 -0.26 34.82 -3.88
N SER A 107 -1.45 34.23 -3.97
CA SER A 107 -2.53 34.37 -2.98
C SER A 107 -2.37 33.50 -1.73
N THR A 108 -1.42 32.56 -1.72
CA THR A 108 -1.20 31.67 -0.58
C THR A 108 -0.19 32.26 0.38
N SER A 109 -0.55 32.39 1.66
CA SER A 109 0.35 32.91 2.68
C SER A 109 1.63 32.07 2.81
N VAL A 110 2.72 32.71 3.22
CA VAL A 110 4.02 32.05 3.40
C VAL A 110 3.93 30.90 4.40
N GLU A 111 3.19 31.09 5.49
CA GLU A 111 3.00 30.07 6.51
C GLU A 111 2.21 28.86 5.98
N HIS A 112 1.10 29.10 5.27
CA HIS A 112 0.30 28.02 4.69
C HIS A 112 1.12 27.19 3.69
N ARG A 113 1.94 27.86 2.86
CA ARG A 113 2.85 27.18 1.93
C ARG A 113 3.89 26.32 2.66
N LYS A 114 4.51 26.83 3.73
CA LYS A 114 5.46 26.04 4.55
C LYS A 114 4.79 24.80 5.14
N ASN A 115 3.54 24.90 5.57
CA ASN A 115 2.78 23.75 6.07
C ASN A 115 2.48 22.74 4.96
N GLN A 116 2.08 23.20 3.76
CA GLN A 116 1.89 22.33 2.58
C GLN A 116 3.19 21.61 2.18
N GLN A 117 4.35 22.28 2.21
CA GLN A 117 5.65 21.67 1.92
C GLN A 117 6.02 20.57 2.92
N LYS A 118 5.84 20.82 4.22
CA LYS A 118 6.06 19.81 5.27
C LYS A 118 5.11 18.62 5.12
N PHE A 119 3.86 18.90 4.80
CA PHE A 119 2.86 17.86 4.56
C PHE A 119 3.21 17.01 3.34
N PHE A 120 3.60 17.65 2.23
CA PHE A 120 4.02 16.97 1.01
C PHE A 120 5.25 16.09 1.23
N LEU A 121 6.27 16.58 1.94
CA LEU A 121 7.42 15.76 2.32
C LEU A 121 7.02 14.54 3.15
N GLY A 122 6.05 14.71 4.07
CA GLY A 122 5.51 13.59 4.84
C GLY A 122 4.82 12.54 3.97
N ILE A 123 4.02 12.98 2.99
CA ILE A 123 3.40 12.08 2.01
C ILE A 123 4.46 11.34 1.20
N LEU A 124 5.51 12.02 0.72
CA LEU A 124 6.58 11.38 -0.06
C LEU A 124 7.27 10.27 0.75
N LEU A 125 7.57 10.52 2.04
CA LEU A 125 8.15 9.51 2.92
C LEU A 125 7.20 8.32 3.13
N GLN A 126 5.91 8.59 3.32
CA GLN A 126 4.91 7.56 3.51
C GLN A 126 4.73 6.70 2.25
N THR A 127 4.63 7.32 1.07
CA THR A 127 4.48 6.61 -0.22
C THR A 127 5.74 5.85 -0.61
N ALA A 128 6.92 6.32 -0.21
CA ALA A 128 8.18 5.63 -0.51
C ALA A 128 8.25 4.22 0.13
N ILE A 129 7.69 4.03 1.32
CA ILE A 129 7.71 2.74 2.04
C ILE A 129 7.07 1.61 1.20
N PRO A 130 5.78 1.67 0.82
CA PRO A 130 5.17 0.64 -0.01
C PRO A 130 5.78 0.59 -1.42
N CYS A 131 6.23 1.72 -2.01
CA CYS A 131 6.88 1.70 -3.32
C CYS A 131 8.18 0.88 -3.31
N ILE A 132 9.06 1.09 -2.32
CA ILE A 132 10.32 0.33 -2.21
C ILE A 132 10.03 -1.16 -2.06
N LEU A 133 9.03 -1.52 -1.26
CA LEU A 133 8.64 -2.93 -1.07
C LEU A 133 8.08 -3.55 -2.33
N LEU A 134 7.22 -2.84 -3.07
CA LEU A 134 6.69 -3.31 -4.35
C LEU A 134 7.80 -3.49 -5.40
N LEU A 135 8.78 -2.59 -5.44
CA LEU A 135 9.95 -2.72 -6.32
C LEU A 135 10.78 -3.96 -5.96
N ASN A 136 11.02 -4.20 -4.66
CA ASN A 136 11.73 -5.40 -4.22
C ASN A 136 10.96 -6.68 -4.55
N LEU A 137 9.64 -6.70 -4.34
CA LEU A 137 8.81 -7.85 -4.68
C LEU A 137 8.79 -8.11 -6.19
N GLY A 138 8.67 -7.05 -7.01
CA GLY A 138 8.75 -7.16 -8.46
C GLY A 138 10.09 -7.71 -8.91
N PHE A 139 11.20 -7.25 -8.31
CA PHE A 139 12.53 -7.79 -8.58
C PHE A 139 12.63 -9.28 -8.23
N VAL A 140 12.16 -9.69 -7.05
CA VAL A 140 12.13 -11.10 -6.60
C VAL A 140 11.35 -11.97 -7.58
N VAL A 141 10.16 -11.55 -8.00
CA VAL A 141 9.32 -12.30 -8.96
C VAL A 141 9.99 -12.41 -10.33
N ILE A 142 10.56 -11.32 -10.85
CA ILE A 142 11.26 -11.32 -12.15
C ILE A 142 12.51 -12.20 -12.08
N TYR A 143 13.29 -12.09 -11.01
CA TYR A 143 14.50 -12.87 -10.82
C TYR A 143 14.18 -14.37 -10.79
N ASP A 144 13.19 -14.80 -10.01
CA ASP A 144 12.79 -16.20 -9.98
C ASP A 144 12.20 -16.68 -11.30
N GLY A 145 11.42 -15.84 -11.99
CA GLY A 145 10.88 -16.16 -13.31
C GLY A 145 11.95 -16.36 -14.41
N ILE A 146 13.18 -15.90 -14.19
CA ILE A 146 14.32 -16.07 -15.12
C ILE A 146 15.24 -17.20 -14.66
N PHE A 147 15.57 -17.25 -13.36
CA PHE A 147 16.61 -18.12 -12.84
C PHE A 147 16.09 -19.36 -12.10
N HIS A 148 14.80 -19.42 -11.78
CA HIS A 148 14.12 -20.53 -11.08
C HIS A 148 14.89 -21.01 -9.83
N SER A 149 15.40 -20.05 -9.04
CA SER A 149 16.37 -20.32 -7.98
C SER A 149 15.91 -19.85 -6.60
N LEU A 150 14.74 -19.21 -6.48
CA LEU A 150 14.22 -18.78 -5.19
C LEU A 150 13.40 -19.88 -4.53
N SER A 151 13.76 -20.19 -3.29
CA SER A 151 13.00 -21.14 -2.49
C SER A 151 11.63 -20.58 -2.07
N GLN A 152 10.65 -21.46 -1.89
CA GLN A 152 9.33 -21.12 -1.30
C GLN A 152 9.47 -20.37 0.04
N LYS A 153 10.50 -20.71 0.85
CA LYS A 153 10.79 -20.02 2.11
C LYS A 153 11.10 -18.54 1.91
N ALA A 154 11.87 -18.20 0.87
CA ALA A 154 12.22 -16.82 0.52
C ALA A 154 10.98 -16.03 0.08
N PHE A 155 10.14 -16.63 -0.77
CA PHE A 155 8.86 -16.01 -1.17
C PHE A 155 7.92 -15.78 0.01
N ASN A 156 7.73 -16.79 0.87
CA ASN A 156 6.88 -16.66 2.06
C ASN A 156 7.36 -15.53 2.98
N LEU A 157 8.68 -15.41 3.17
CA LEU A 157 9.26 -14.33 3.96
C LEU A 157 9.04 -12.95 3.30
N ALA A 158 9.19 -12.85 1.98
CA ALA A 158 8.90 -11.62 1.23
C ALA A 158 7.43 -11.19 1.41
N PHE A 159 6.48 -12.13 1.35
CA PHE A 159 5.06 -11.86 1.60
C PHE A 159 4.77 -11.40 3.02
N ILE A 160 5.48 -11.93 4.03
CA ILE A 160 5.37 -11.45 5.41
C ILE A 160 5.84 -9.98 5.51
N PHE A 161 6.97 -9.62 4.89
CA PHE A 161 7.39 -8.21 4.84
C PHE A 161 6.39 -7.32 4.09
N CYS A 162 5.86 -7.81 2.96
CA CYS A 162 4.82 -7.13 2.20
C CYS A 162 3.51 -6.98 2.96
N THR A 163 3.21 -7.76 3.99
CA THR A 163 2.00 -7.56 4.81
C THR A 163 2.31 -6.70 6.05
N ALA A 164 3.49 -6.86 6.65
CA ALA A 164 3.92 -6.11 7.83
C ALA A 164 4.15 -4.60 7.55
N HIS A 165 4.36 -4.20 6.30
CA HIS A 165 4.63 -2.80 5.95
C HIS A 165 3.55 -1.81 6.36
N GLY A 166 2.28 -2.24 6.42
CA GLY A 166 1.17 -1.40 6.86
C GLY A 166 1.36 -0.90 8.31
N ILE A 167 2.08 -1.66 9.14
CA ILE A 167 2.47 -1.23 10.50
C ILE A 167 3.49 -0.10 10.41
N VAL A 168 4.51 -0.26 9.57
CA VAL A 168 5.56 0.75 9.36
C VAL A 168 4.96 2.05 8.81
N GLU A 169 4.04 1.95 7.86
CA GLU A 169 3.30 3.10 7.32
C GLU A 169 2.49 3.80 8.41
N SER A 170 1.72 3.04 9.20
CA SER A 170 0.91 3.58 10.29
C SER A 170 1.76 4.31 11.33
N VAL A 171 2.87 3.71 11.76
CA VAL A 171 3.84 4.33 12.67
C VAL A 171 4.43 5.60 12.06
N THR A 172 4.74 5.58 10.77
CA THR A 172 5.28 6.73 10.04
C THR A 172 4.31 7.90 10.04
N ILE A 173 3.01 7.67 9.81
CA ILE A 173 1.99 8.72 9.88
C ILE A 173 1.98 9.40 11.25
N LEU A 174 2.00 8.59 12.32
CA LEU A 174 1.96 9.07 13.70
C LEU A 174 3.19 9.91 14.05
N ILE A 175 4.37 9.57 13.52
CA ILE A 175 5.63 10.26 13.81
C ILE A 175 5.80 11.49 12.92
N VAL A 176 5.51 11.41 11.63
CA VAL A 176 5.87 12.44 10.65
C VAL A 176 4.88 13.61 10.65
N HIS A 177 3.58 13.34 10.79
CA HIS A 177 2.56 14.38 10.69
C HIS A 177 2.27 15.03 12.05
N ARG A 178 2.41 16.36 12.11
CA ARG A 178 2.21 17.17 13.32
C ARG A 178 0.84 16.95 13.97
N SER A 179 -0.22 16.96 13.16
CA SER A 179 -1.60 16.75 13.63
C SER A 179 -1.76 15.42 14.38
N TYR A 180 -1.17 14.36 13.84
CA TYR A 180 -1.21 13.03 14.46
C TYR A 180 -0.36 12.97 15.74
N ARG A 181 0.85 13.55 15.75
CA ARG A 181 1.67 13.65 16.98
C ARG A 181 0.93 14.38 18.11
N GLU A 182 0.27 15.49 17.78
CA GLU A 182 -0.48 16.27 18.77
C GLU A 182 -1.69 15.48 19.31
N ALA A 183 -2.42 14.78 18.43
CA ALA A 183 -3.51 13.90 18.85
C ALA A 183 -3.04 12.80 19.82
N VAL A 184 -1.94 12.09 19.49
CA VAL A 184 -1.37 11.04 20.35
C VAL A 184 -0.93 11.60 21.71
N ARG A 185 -0.25 12.76 21.71
CA ARG A 185 0.14 13.44 22.96
C ARG A 185 -1.07 13.82 23.81
N ASN A 186 -2.15 14.30 23.20
CA ASN A 186 -3.37 14.67 23.91
C ASN A 186 -4.09 13.45 24.51
N ILE A 187 -4.12 12.32 23.80
CA ILE A 187 -4.65 11.05 24.33
C ILE A 187 -3.81 10.61 25.54
N GLY A 188 -2.48 10.68 25.44
CA GLY A 188 -1.58 10.37 26.56
C GLY A 188 -1.80 11.26 27.79
N LYS A 189 -1.94 12.58 27.58
CA LYS A 189 -2.26 13.55 28.66
C LYS A 189 -3.60 13.25 29.32
N LYS A 190 -4.64 12.92 28.54
CA LYS A 190 -5.96 12.53 29.07
C LYS A 190 -5.87 11.26 29.91
N LYS A 191 -5.12 10.25 29.46
CA LYS A 191 -4.91 9.01 30.24
C LYS A 191 -4.23 9.29 31.58
N LYS A 192 -3.16 10.09 31.60
CA LYS A 192 -2.49 10.51 32.84
C LYS A 192 -3.45 11.25 33.78
N LYS A 193 -4.24 12.19 33.26
CA LYS A 193 -5.24 12.91 34.06
C LYS A 193 -6.28 11.97 34.68
N VAL A 194 -6.72 10.93 33.96
CA VAL A 194 -7.69 9.95 34.48
C VAL A 194 -7.06 9.02 35.52
N SER A 195 -5.81 8.58 35.33
CA SER A 195 -5.10 7.77 36.34
C SER A 195 -4.88 8.56 37.62
N ASP A 196 -4.43 9.82 37.51
CA ASP A 196 -4.16 10.70 38.66
C ASP A 196 -5.43 11.03 39.46
N ILE A 197 -6.62 11.00 38.84
CA ILE A 197 -7.90 11.17 39.55
C ILE A 197 -8.33 9.87 40.23
N ARG A 198 -8.09 8.72 39.58
CA ARG A 198 -8.54 7.42 40.07
C ARG A 198 -7.73 6.93 41.28
N GLU A 199 -6.42 7.18 41.30
CA GLU A 199 -5.52 6.75 42.38
C GLU A 199 -5.87 7.33 43.77
N PRO A 200 -6.07 8.65 43.96
CA PRO A 200 -6.52 9.21 45.24
C PRO A 200 -7.96 8.80 45.60
N ALA A 201 -8.85 8.59 44.63
CA ALA A 201 -10.21 8.11 44.88
C ALA A 201 -10.25 6.66 45.40
N ILE A 202 -9.31 5.81 44.95
CA ILE A 202 -9.14 4.45 45.47
C ILE A 202 -8.56 4.51 46.88
N LEU A 203 -7.52 5.32 47.12
CA LEU A 203 -6.90 5.45 48.45
C LEU A 203 -7.89 5.99 49.51
N GLN A 204 -8.73 6.96 49.17
CA GLN A 204 -9.81 7.44 50.06
C GLN A 204 -10.85 6.37 50.43
N LYS A 205 -10.99 5.32 49.61
CA LYS A 205 -11.92 4.22 49.87
C LYS A 205 -11.34 3.19 50.85
N TYR A 206 -10.01 3.06 50.92
CA TYR A 206 -9.32 2.15 51.83
C TYR A 206 -8.97 2.75 53.20
N VAL A 207 -8.82 4.08 53.30
CA VAL A 207 -8.58 4.78 54.59
C VAL A 207 -9.85 4.95 55.43
N ARG A 208 -11.03 4.60 54.87
CA ARG A 208 -12.34 4.77 55.51
C ARG A 208 -12.88 3.47 56.15
N ILE A 209 -11.98 2.60 56.61
CA ILE A 209 -12.23 1.40 57.41
C ILE A 209 -11.50 1.58 58.73
#